data_AF-C6HUC4-F1
#
_entry.id   AF-C6HUC4-F1
#
_cell.length_a   1.000
_cell.length_b   1.000
_cell.length_c   1.000
_cell.angle_alpha   90.00
_cell.angle_beta   90.00
_cell.angle_gamma   90.00
#
_symmetry.space_group_name_H-M   'P 1'
#
loop_
_entity.id
_entity.type
_entity.pdbx_description
1 polymer ?
#
loop_
_entity_poly.entity_id
_entity_poly.type
_entity_poly.pdbx_seq_one_letter_code
_entity_poly.pdbx_strand_id
1 'polypeptide(L)'
;MADQSKIAWTEATWNPVSGCSKISEGCRNCYAERDWPRLTRLVPAYAGRSFENVACHSERLDQPLRWKRPRKIFVNSMSDLFHPDVPEDFIRAVFAIMAAATWHTFQILTKRPERMREIL
;
A
#
# COMPACT_ATOMS: atom_id res chain seq x y z
N MET A 1 6.91 2.23 -8.86
CA MET A 1 7.06 2.73 -7.47
C MET A 1 8.43 2.35 -6.95
N ALA A 2 8.94 3.13 -6.00
CA ALA A 2 10.37 3.33 -5.85
C ALA A 2 11.06 2.17 -5.11
N ASP A 3 12.07 1.60 -5.77
CA ASP A 3 13.07 0.70 -5.21
C ASP A 3 13.99 1.40 -4.17
N GLN A 4 13.92 2.73 -4.12
CA GLN A 4 14.62 3.60 -3.17
C GLN A 4 13.63 4.62 -2.61
N SER A 5 13.10 4.33 -1.43
CA SER A 5 12.17 5.23 -0.73
C SER A 5 12.92 6.45 -0.16
N LYS A 6 12.26 7.62 -0.16
CA LYS A 6 12.71 8.80 0.60
C LYS A 6 12.20 8.82 2.04
N ILE A 7 11.38 7.83 2.43
CA ILE A 7 10.86 7.68 3.78
C ILE A 7 11.98 7.08 4.64
N ALA A 8 12.51 7.85 5.59
CA ALA A 8 13.77 7.54 6.28
C ALA A 8 13.85 6.18 7.00
N TRP A 9 12.72 5.57 7.34
CA TRP A 9 12.66 4.32 8.11
C TRP A 9 12.39 3.07 7.25
N THR A 10 12.27 3.20 5.92
CA THR A 10 12.03 2.10 4.99
C THR A 10 12.94 2.23 3.76
N GLU A 11 13.25 1.11 3.10
CA GLU A 11 14.16 1.11 1.95
C GLU A 11 13.38 1.17 0.63
N ALA A 12 12.19 0.56 0.58
CA ALA A 12 11.34 0.55 -0.61
C ALA A 12 9.85 0.65 -0.23
N THR A 13 9.03 1.05 -1.21
CA THR A 13 7.57 1.05 -1.05
C THR A 13 6.93 0.11 -2.07
N TRP A 14 6.00 -0.70 -1.59
CA TRP A 14 5.17 -1.58 -2.43
C TRP A 14 3.71 -1.19 -2.22
N ASN A 15 3.06 -0.64 -3.24
CA ASN A 15 1.65 -0.23 -3.15
C ASN A 15 0.76 -1.05 -4.11
N PRO A 16 0.42 -2.29 -3.74
CA PRO A 16 -0.59 -3.07 -4.46
C PRO A 16 -1.99 -2.44 -4.34
N VAL A 17 -2.23 -1.49 -3.42
CA VAL A 17 -3.47 -0.71 -3.33
C VAL A 17 -3.14 0.78 -3.39
N SER A 18 -4.03 1.60 -3.96
CA SER A 18 -3.95 3.06 -3.87
C SER A 18 -5.29 3.69 -3.51
N GLY A 19 -5.24 4.80 -2.78
CA GLY A 19 -6.43 5.50 -2.30
C GLY A 19 -6.86 5.03 -0.92
N CYS A 20 -7.60 5.86 -0.19
CA CYS A 20 -8.11 5.57 1.14
C CYS A 20 -9.23 6.55 1.53
N SER A 21 -9.96 6.24 2.61
CA SER A 21 -10.89 7.14 3.28
C SER A 21 -10.47 7.36 4.75
N LYS A 22 -10.82 8.54 5.29
CA LYS A 22 -10.52 8.90 6.69
C LYS A 22 -11.49 8.18 7.63
N ILE A 23 -10.97 7.67 8.76
CA ILE A 23 -11.78 6.98 9.78
C ILE A 23 -11.50 7.38 11.22
N SER A 24 -10.46 8.17 11.45
CA SER A 24 -10.09 8.62 12.78
C SER A 24 -9.35 9.93 12.70
N GLU A 25 -9.18 10.55 13.87
CA GLU A 25 -8.42 11.78 14.05
C GLU A 25 -6.98 11.67 13.53
N GLY A 26 -6.40 10.47 13.58
CA GLY A 26 -5.08 10.17 13.00
C GLY A 26 -5.00 10.34 11.48
N CYS A 27 -6.12 10.53 10.78
CA CYS A 27 -6.16 10.84 9.35
C CYS A 27 -6.23 12.34 9.03
N ARG A 28 -6.37 13.23 10.02
CA ARG A 28 -6.57 14.67 9.79
C ARG A 28 -5.52 15.28 8.86
N ASN A 29 -4.25 14.94 9.09
CA ASN A 29 -3.10 15.47 8.36
C ASN A 29 -2.48 14.43 7.41
N CYS A 30 -3.31 13.65 6.71
CA CYS A 30 -2.86 12.59 5.82
C CYS A 30 -1.98 13.11 4.68
N TYR A 31 -0.71 12.71 4.67
CA TYR A 31 0.21 13.11 3.59
C TYR A 31 -0.19 12.51 2.24
N ALA A 32 -0.74 11.29 2.23
CA ALA A 32 -1.09 10.59 1.00
C ALA A 32 -2.23 11.31 0.25
N GLU A 33 -3.22 11.80 0.99
CA GLU A 33 -4.32 12.62 0.46
C GLU A 33 -3.80 13.99 -0.02
N ARG A 34 -2.99 14.68 0.80
CA ARG A 34 -2.40 15.98 0.43
C ARG A 34 -1.57 15.91 -0.84
N ASP A 35 -0.79 14.84 -1.01
CA ASP A 35 0.07 14.65 -2.18
C ASP A 35 -0.70 14.11 -3.40
N TRP A 36 -1.93 13.61 -3.22
CA TRP A 36 -2.72 12.98 -4.28
C TRP A 36 -2.90 13.86 -5.53
N PRO A 37 -3.29 15.15 -5.44
CA PRO A 37 -3.48 16.00 -6.62
C PRO A 37 -2.21 16.19 -7.47
N ARG A 38 -1.03 16.11 -6.84
CA ARG A 38 0.26 16.12 -7.54
C ARG A 38 0.52 14.77 -8.20
N LEU A 39 0.26 13.68 -7.48
CA LEU A 39 0.54 12.33 -7.95
C LEU A 39 -0.39 11.87 -9.08
N THR A 40 -1.63 12.36 -9.16
CA THR A 40 -2.52 12.08 -10.31
C THR A 40 -1.94 12.54 -11.65
N ARG A 41 -1.00 13.50 -11.63
CA ARG A 41 -0.28 13.98 -12.83
C ARG A 41 0.98 13.19 -13.14
N LEU A 42 1.50 12.41 -12.19
CA LEU A 42 2.80 11.73 -12.28
C LEU A 42 2.68 10.20 -12.34
N VAL A 43 1.59 9.66 -11.81
CA VAL A 43 1.34 8.23 -11.72
C VAL A 43 0.10 7.91 -12.56
N PRO A 44 0.25 7.28 -13.74
CA PRO A 44 -0.87 7.01 -14.64
C PRO A 44 -2.03 6.27 -13.96
N ALA A 45 -1.73 5.35 -13.04
CA ALA A 45 -2.75 4.59 -12.31
C ALA A 45 -3.65 5.44 -11.38
N TYR A 46 -3.29 6.69 -11.10
CA TYR A 46 -4.05 7.62 -10.27
C TYR A 46 -4.76 8.70 -11.11
N ALA A 47 -4.47 8.78 -12.41
CA ALA A 47 -5.02 9.82 -13.27
C ALA A 47 -6.57 9.78 -13.29
N GLY A 48 -7.20 10.94 -13.12
CA GLY A 48 -8.66 11.07 -13.13
C GLY A 48 -9.39 10.49 -11.90
N ARG A 49 -8.67 9.98 -10.90
CA ARG A 49 -9.27 9.42 -9.67
C ARG A 49 -9.19 10.40 -8.49
N SER A 50 -10.23 10.45 -7.68
CA SER A 50 -10.15 11.03 -6.32
C SER A 50 -9.32 10.11 -5.42
N PHE A 51 -8.90 10.62 -4.25
CA PHE A 51 -8.12 9.83 -3.28
C PHE A 51 -8.99 8.73 -2.64
N GLU A 52 -10.28 9.00 -2.49
CA GLU A 52 -11.27 8.11 -1.90
C GLU A 52 -11.62 6.95 -2.82
N ASN A 53 -11.39 7.08 -4.13
CA ASN A 53 -11.60 5.99 -5.09
C ASN A 53 -10.48 4.95 -4.91
N VAL A 54 -10.67 3.99 -4.00
CA VAL A 54 -9.70 2.90 -3.76
C VAL A 54 -9.57 2.00 -4.98
N ALA A 55 -8.35 1.57 -5.31
CA ALA A 55 -8.15 0.56 -6.34
C ALA A 55 -7.00 -0.39 -6.01
N CYS A 56 -7.17 -1.63 -6.44
CA CYS A 56 -6.17 -2.69 -6.40
C CYS A 56 -5.37 -2.72 -7.71
N HIS A 57 -4.08 -3.01 -7.60
CA HIS A 57 -3.11 -3.04 -8.70
C HIS A 57 -2.49 -4.45 -8.77
N SER A 58 -3.24 -5.39 -9.37
CA SER A 58 -2.83 -6.80 -9.45
C SER A 58 -1.52 -6.99 -10.22
N GLU A 59 -1.22 -6.12 -11.17
CA GLU A 59 0.02 -6.11 -11.95
C GLU A 59 1.28 -5.82 -11.11
N ARG A 60 1.09 -5.45 -9.84
CA ARG A 60 2.17 -5.14 -8.89
C ARG A 60 2.34 -6.20 -7.82
N LEU A 61 1.49 -7.23 -7.78
CA LEU A 61 1.54 -8.22 -6.71
C LEU A 61 2.89 -8.93 -6.66
N ASP A 62 3.45 -9.30 -7.79
CA ASP A 62 4.73 -10.00 -7.89
C ASP A 62 5.97 -9.11 -7.65
N GLN A 63 5.79 -7.80 -7.43
CA GLN A 63 6.91 -6.84 -7.35
C GLN A 63 7.97 -7.23 -6.32
N PRO A 64 7.62 -7.66 -5.07
CA PRO A 64 8.61 -8.11 -4.10
C PRO A 64 9.40 -9.34 -4.55
N LEU A 65 8.82 -10.25 -5.33
CA LEU A 65 9.51 -11.46 -5.80
C LEU A 65 10.59 -11.15 -6.84
N ARG A 66 10.42 -10.03 -7.57
CA ARG A 66 11.39 -9.54 -8.57
C ARG A 66 12.61 -8.87 -7.94
N TRP A 67 12.47 -8.38 -6.71
CA TRP A 67 13.54 -7.75 -5.96
C TRP A 67 14.46 -8.77 -5.32
N LYS A 68 15.71 -8.89 -5.82
CA LYS A 68 16.65 -9.92 -5.34
C LYS A 68 17.42 -9.56 -4.08
N ARG A 69 17.61 -8.26 -3.80
CA ARG A 69 18.34 -7.81 -2.61
C ARG A 69 17.38 -7.73 -1.42
N PRO A 70 17.73 -8.27 -0.24
CA PRO A 70 16.97 -8.06 0.99
C PRO A 70 16.69 -6.58 1.24
N ARG A 71 15.46 -6.28 1.66
CA ARG A 71 14.95 -4.92 1.85
C ARG A 71 13.89 -4.88 2.94
N LYS A 72 13.81 -3.75 3.62
CA LYS A 72 12.69 -3.33 4.46
C LYS A 72 11.67 -2.58 3.58
N ILE A 73 10.49 -3.16 3.42
CA ILE A 73 9.47 -2.72 2.46
C ILE A 73 8.26 -2.20 3.22
N PHE A 74 7.89 -0.93 3.01
CA PHE A 74 6.62 -0.41 3.48
C PHE A 74 5.49 -0.74 2.51
N VAL A 75 4.52 -1.51 2.99
CA VAL A 75 3.33 -1.90 2.22
C VAL A 75 2.28 -0.80 2.31
N ASN A 76 1.82 -0.31 1.16
CA ASN A 76 0.77 0.69 1.02
C ASN A 76 1.08 2.05 1.68
N SER A 77 2.11 2.74 1.19
CA SER A 77 2.39 4.15 1.52
C SER A 77 1.32 5.15 1.02
N MET A 78 0.47 4.75 0.06
CA MET A 78 -0.56 5.63 -0.52
C MET A 78 -2.00 5.10 -0.32
N SER A 79 -2.19 4.20 0.64
CA SER A 79 -3.47 3.54 0.93
C SER A 79 -3.47 2.87 2.31
N ASP A 80 -4.55 2.18 2.66
CA ASP A 80 -4.61 1.23 3.77
C ASP A 80 -4.99 -0.14 3.20
N LEU A 81 -4.19 -1.18 3.43
CA LEU A 81 -4.44 -2.53 2.87
C LEU A 81 -5.79 -3.09 3.29
N PHE A 82 -6.27 -2.74 4.48
CA PHE A 82 -7.51 -3.25 5.05
C PHE A 82 -8.70 -2.30 4.81
N HIS A 83 -8.60 -1.35 3.87
CA HIS A 83 -9.72 -0.49 3.51
C HIS A 83 -10.92 -1.30 2.98
N PRO A 84 -12.18 -1.07 3.44
CA PRO A 84 -13.38 -1.86 3.08
C PRO A 84 -13.48 -2.28 1.61
N ASP A 85 -13.19 -1.35 0.69
CA ASP A 85 -13.24 -1.58 -0.76
C ASP A 85 -12.12 -2.48 -1.34
N VAL A 86 -11.13 -2.89 -0.53
CA VAL A 86 -10.13 -3.89 -0.90
C VAL A 86 -10.73 -5.28 -0.66
N PRO A 87 -10.85 -6.15 -1.69
CA PRO A 87 -11.37 -7.51 -1.54
C PRO A 87 -10.47 -8.38 -0.64
N GLU A 88 -11.07 -9.26 0.14
CA GLU A 88 -10.32 -10.16 1.03
C GLU A 88 -9.33 -11.05 0.28
N ASP A 89 -9.73 -11.61 -0.86
CA ASP A 89 -8.84 -12.43 -1.69
C ASP A 89 -7.60 -11.66 -2.17
N PHE A 90 -7.74 -10.36 -2.41
CA PHE A 90 -6.62 -9.50 -2.77
C PHE A 90 -5.68 -9.29 -1.58
N ILE A 91 -6.23 -9.10 -0.37
CA ILE A 91 -5.44 -9.01 0.87
C ILE A 91 -4.68 -10.33 1.09
N ARG A 92 -5.35 -11.48 0.95
CA ARG A 92 -4.71 -12.81 1.07
C ARG A 92 -3.60 -12.99 0.03
N ALA A 93 -3.80 -12.54 -1.21
CA ALA A 93 -2.76 -12.56 -2.24
C ALA A 93 -1.55 -11.70 -1.88
N VAL A 94 -1.76 -10.50 -1.32
CA VAL A 94 -0.67 -9.64 -0.83
C VAL A 94 0.13 -10.34 0.26
N PHE A 95 -0.54 -10.96 1.24
CA PHE A 95 0.13 -11.74 2.30
C PHE A 95 0.84 -12.99 1.77
N ALA A 96 0.29 -13.67 0.77
CA ALA A 96 0.94 -14.81 0.13
C ALA A 96 2.28 -14.41 -0.53
N ILE A 97 2.33 -13.24 -1.18
CA ILE A 97 3.58 -12.69 -1.72
C ILE A 97 4.57 -12.37 -0.60
N MET A 98 4.10 -11.79 0.51
CA MET A 98 4.96 -11.50 1.67
C MET A 98 5.55 -12.79 2.26
N ALA A 99 4.76 -13.85 2.36
CA ALA A 99 5.20 -15.15 2.83
C ALA A 99 6.18 -15.84 1.86
N ALA A 100 6.01 -15.64 0.55
CA ALA A 100 6.90 -16.20 -0.47
C ALA A 100 8.25 -15.45 -0.57
N ALA A 101 8.24 -14.13 -0.39
CA ALA A 101 9.42 -13.28 -0.49
C ALA A 101 10.19 -13.18 0.84
N THR A 102 10.61 -14.33 1.37
CA THR A 102 11.16 -14.50 2.74
C THR A 102 12.44 -13.73 3.03
N TRP A 103 13.14 -13.25 1.99
CA TRP A 103 14.36 -12.44 2.12
C TRP A 103 14.07 -10.95 2.36
N HIS A 104 12.80 -10.53 2.41
CA HIS A 104 12.38 -9.17 2.72
C HIS A 104 11.74 -9.05 4.10
N THR A 105 11.85 -7.87 4.70
CA THR A 105 11.10 -7.49 5.90
C THR A 105 9.98 -6.56 5.50
N PHE A 106 8.73 -6.95 5.72
CA PHE A 106 7.57 -6.14 5.37
C PHE A 106 7.05 -5.35 6.58
N GLN A 107 6.71 -4.09 6.35
CA GLN A 107 6.10 -3.20 7.32
C GLN A 107 4.67 -2.90 6.87
N ILE A 108 3.70 -3.22 7.73
CA ILE A 108 2.28 -2.92 7.51
C ILE A 108 1.86 -1.89 8.55
N LEU A 109 1.10 -0.89 8.09
CA LEU A 109 0.42 0.07 8.94
C LEU A 109 -1.06 0.09 8.54
N THR A 110 -1.95 -0.06 9.51
CA THR A 110 -3.39 0.09 9.29
C THR A 110 -4.03 0.84 10.43
N LYS A 111 -5.11 1.57 10.12
CA LYS A 111 -6.01 2.14 11.13
C LYS A 111 -7.28 1.30 11.29
N ARG A 112 -7.33 0.13 10.67
CA ARG A 112 -8.48 -0.79 10.63
C ARG A 112 -8.11 -2.15 11.26
N PRO A 113 -7.62 -2.17 12.51
CA PRO A 113 -7.13 -3.39 13.14
C PRO A 113 -8.21 -4.47 13.30
N GLU A 114 -9.49 -4.08 13.40
CA GLU A 114 -10.63 -5.02 13.50
C GLU A 114 -10.73 -5.87 12.24
N ARG A 115 -10.71 -5.24 11.06
CA ARG A 115 -10.76 -5.96 9.78
C ARG A 115 -9.48 -6.77 9.53
N MET A 116 -8.34 -6.26 9.96
CA MET A 116 -7.10 -7.05 9.91
C MET A 116 -7.24 -8.34 10.70
N ARG A 117 -7.82 -8.28 11.91
CA ARG A 117 -8.07 -9.46 12.76
C ARG A 117 -9.11 -10.42 12.19
N GLU A 118 -10.09 -9.94 11.43
CA GLU A 118 -11.10 -10.80 10.79
C GLU A 118 -10.50 -11.65 9.64
N ILE A 119 -9.49 -11.12 8.95
CA ILE A 119 -8.94 -11.73 7.73
C ILE A 119 -7.73 -12.63 8.02
N LEU A 120 -6.87 -12.24 8.96
CA LEU A 120 -5.62 -12.91 9.33
C LEU A 120 -5.79 -13.87 10.50
#